data_AF-A0A955TGC1-F1
#
_entry.id   AF-A0A955TGC1-F1
#
_cell.length_a   1.000
_cell.length_b   1.000
_cell.length_c   1.000
_cell.angle_alpha   90.00
_cell.angle_beta   90.00
_cell.angle_gamma   90.00
#
_symmetry.space_group_name_H-M   'P 1'
#
loop_
_entity.id
_entity.type
_entity.pdbx_description
1 polymer ?
#
loop_
_entity_poly.entity_id
_entity_poly.type
_entity_poly.pdbx_seq_one_letter_code
_entity_poly.pdbx_strand_id
1 'polypeptide(L)'
;QTFETSTTTNHNNQQSSILIDQTGGKTPNTPGLSTEDNPSPSSAETLAQTPEHQIQSSDAGKPVVPLSVDVAQESNATQDQRIFLSDENKFEALDTQTQFSTNSSTKLRFYPADSSEQRSQVALARFAKVFDQTWEAPQQRKPGAYGSIPLVLNDSVEKNLEYFQYGIHERFQSYLDRFHHYQDLVEPVFRELGLPPELMYLSLVESGFNPRAFSRSRASGPWQFMKGTGRVYGLDVDWYLDERRDPIKSTVAAAHHLRDLYDQFGSWPLALGAYNAGSGKISRAIKKTGTRDFWKIRRSRYIRRETKDYVPRFIAATLIAKNPTAYGFTTPDGERHEFEEVLITKRVHLSAVTQQTGIPVEELQRLNPELRRSIVPNLTAPGYYLKVPLGMASLVEELHPTLAVWTQPPPPPTEWHTVRRGESLSVVAKRYRMKVSQLKEMNNLRSNIIRVGTKLRVRGEAGDEDTDTEITWYRVRSGDSLGSIATRFRQSVNSLMRLNNLSSHIIHPGDRLRVKGEPSVSPSGKNNSKWYKVRRGDSLWTIAQQFSMSVNDLRALNNLSSSIIQAGRMLMVSQ
;
A
#
# COMPACT_ATOMS: atom_id res chain seq x y z
N GLN A 1 -66.79 18.92 8.89
CA GLN A 1 -67.32 17.90 7.96
C GLN A 1 -66.16 17.01 7.53
N THR A 2 -66.41 15.72 7.33
CA THR A 2 -65.47 14.78 6.68
C THR A 2 -65.44 15.01 5.17
N PHE A 3 -64.40 14.54 4.50
CA PHE A 3 -64.54 13.52 3.45
C PHE A 3 -63.18 12.89 3.10
N GLU A 4 -63.14 11.56 3.12
CA GLU A 4 -62.15 10.76 2.42
C GLU A 4 -62.69 10.40 1.04
N THR A 5 -61.81 10.16 0.06
CA THR A 5 -62.12 9.21 -1.04
C THR A 5 -60.86 8.47 -1.46
N SER A 6 -60.95 7.14 -1.50
CA SER A 6 -59.97 6.25 -2.12
C SER A 6 -60.61 5.57 -3.33
N THR A 7 -59.87 5.41 -4.43
CA THR A 7 -60.18 4.37 -5.42
C THR A 7 -58.96 3.93 -6.22
N THR A 8 -58.97 2.65 -6.60
CA THR A 8 -57.90 1.93 -7.31
C THR A 8 -58.32 1.67 -8.76
N THR A 9 -57.37 1.43 -9.69
CA THR A 9 -57.34 0.25 -10.62
C THR A 9 -56.41 0.44 -11.85
N ASN A 10 -55.76 -0.67 -12.23
CA ASN A 10 -55.06 -1.03 -13.48
C ASN A 10 -55.60 -0.41 -14.81
N HIS A 11 -54.88 -0.40 -15.96
CA HIS A 11 -54.19 -1.56 -16.58
C HIS A 11 -53.30 -1.24 -17.82
N ASN A 12 -52.27 -2.07 -18.04
CA ASN A 12 -51.72 -2.60 -19.32
C ASN A 12 -50.94 -1.77 -20.40
N ASN A 13 -50.00 -2.52 -21.01
CA ASN A 13 -49.45 -2.45 -22.38
C ASN A 13 -48.43 -1.32 -22.72
N GLN A 14 -47.32 -1.56 -23.43
CA GLN A 14 -46.89 -2.73 -24.25
C GLN A 14 -45.38 -3.09 -24.06
N GLN A 15 -45.01 -4.35 -24.32
CA GLN A 15 -43.67 -4.75 -24.75
C GLN A 15 -43.79 -5.71 -25.94
N SER A 16 -43.01 -5.47 -27.00
CA SER A 16 -42.98 -6.30 -28.21
C SER A 16 -41.75 -7.20 -28.24
N SER A 17 -41.97 -8.49 -28.49
CA SER A 17 -40.95 -9.53 -28.54
C SER A 17 -40.66 -9.99 -29.96
N ILE A 18 -39.40 -10.24 -30.30
CA ILE A 18 -38.98 -11.10 -31.41
C ILE A 18 -37.98 -12.14 -30.86
N LEU A 19 -37.94 -13.31 -31.49
CA LEU A 19 -37.44 -14.59 -30.96
C LEU A 19 -36.53 -15.27 -32.03
N ILE A 20 -36.16 -16.53 -31.79
CA ILE A 20 -35.49 -17.49 -32.72
C ILE A 20 -33.97 -17.28 -32.89
N ASP A 21 -33.12 -18.30 -33.05
CA ASP A 21 -32.98 -19.61 -32.36
C ASP A 21 -31.57 -20.19 -32.71
N GLN A 22 -31.21 -21.34 -32.16
CA GLN A 22 -29.96 -22.07 -32.42
C GLN A 22 -30.03 -22.99 -33.64
N THR A 23 -28.89 -23.27 -34.29
CA THR A 23 -28.44 -24.64 -34.66
C THR A 23 -26.98 -24.62 -35.13
N GLY A 24 -26.22 -25.71 -34.93
CA GLY A 24 -24.76 -25.75 -35.11
C GLY A 24 -24.25 -26.59 -36.29
N GLY A 25 -22.93 -26.71 -36.46
CA GLY A 25 -22.33 -27.60 -37.47
C GLY A 25 -20.80 -27.61 -37.63
N LYS A 26 -20.16 -28.67 -37.13
CA LYS A 26 -18.97 -29.40 -37.66
C LYS A 26 -17.63 -28.68 -37.99
N THR A 27 -16.55 -29.26 -37.43
CA THR A 27 -15.13 -29.29 -37.86
C THR A 27 -14.91 -30.24 -39.08
N PRO A 28 -13.75 -30.36 -39.80
CA PRO A 28 -12.36 -30.27 -39.28
C PRO A 28 -11.21 -29.85 -40.27
N ASN A 29 -9.94 -30.10 -39.84
CA ASN A 29 -8.68 -30.33 -40.59
C ASN A 29 -7.58 -29.22 -40.71
N THR A 30 -6.34 -29.74 -40.83
CA THR A 30 -4.95 -29.17 -40.87
C THR A 30 -4.16 -29.94 -41.98
N PRO A 31 -2.83 -29.78 -42.25
CA PRO A 31 -1.81 -28.72 -42.01
C PRO A 31 -0.92 -28.36 -43.26
N GLY A 32 0.14 -27.54 -43.09
CA GLY A 32 1.29 -27.31 -44.03
C GLY A 32 2.03 -26.01 -43.65
N LEU A 33 3.37 -25.83 -43.56
CA LEU A 33 4.56 -26.17 -44.39
C LEU A 33 4.54 -25.51 -45.80
N SER A 34 5.63 -24.95 -46.35
CA SER A 34 7.08 -24.97 -46.02
C SER A 34 7.79 -23.63 -46.38
N THR A 35 8.83 -23.18 -45.66
CA THR A 35 10.29 -23.08 -46.00
C THR A 35 10.74 -22.13 -47.13
N GLU A 36 11.99 -21.62 -46.97
CA GLU A 36 12.90 -21.07 -48.00
C GLU A 36 12.58 -19.69 -48.66
N ASP A 37 13.55 -18.84 -49.01
CA ASP A 37 14.98 -18.81 -48.63
C ASP A 37 15.59 -17.38 -48.64
N ASN A 38 16.83 -17.26 -48.14
CA ASN A 38 17.72 -16.11 -48.29
C ASN A 38 18.57 -16.30 -49.58
N PRO A 39 19.08 -15.26 -50.28
CA PRO A 39 20.28 -14.57 -49.78
C PRO A 39 20.45 -13.08 -50.19
N SER A 40 21.50 -12.45 -49.65
CA SER A 40 22.12 -11.26 -50.24
C SER A 40 23.31 -11.63 -51.13
N PRO A 41 23.62 -10.83 -52.15
CA PRO A 41 24.93 -10.14 -52.20
C PRO A 41 24.78 -8.69 -52.72
N SER A 42 25.78 -7.80 -52.77
CA SER A 42 27.06 -7.52 -52.09
C SER A 42 27.76 -6.43 -52.95
N SER A 43 28.69 -5.67 -52.38
CA SER A 43 29.83 -5.03 -53.11
C SER A 43 29.56 -3.92 -54.15
N ALA A 44 30.09 -2.72 -53.88
CA ALA A 44 31.12 -2.07 -54.72
C ALA A 44 31.64 -0.76 -54.07
N GLU A 45 32.94 -0.48 -54.24
CA GLU A 45 33.60 0.80 -53.90
C GLU A 45 33.92 1.59 -55.17
N THR A 46 34.08 2.92 -55.09
CA THR A 46 34.93 3.71 -56.01
C THR A 46 35.39 5.02 -55.33
N LEU A 47 36.59 5.51 -55.68
CA LEU A 47 37.23 6.69 -55.08
C LEU A 47 37.15 7.95 -55.96
N ALA A 48 37.17 9.14 -55.34
CA ALA A 48 37.75 10.41 -55.83
C ALA A 48 37.78 11.42 -54.64
N GLN A 49 38.93 11.73 -54.03
CA GLN A 49 39.96 12.73 -54.40
C GLN A 49 39.75 14.14 -53.82
N THR A 50 40.77 14.65 -53.12
CA THR A 50 40.98 16.01 -52.58
C THR A 50 41.67 16.94 -53.59
N PRO A 51 41.65 18.28 -53.39
CA PRO A 51 42.69 19.00 -52.63
C PRO A 51 42.09 19.72 -51.38
N GLU A 52 42.74 19.82 -50.22
CA GLU A 52 44.01 20.52 -49.86
C GLU A 52 43.96 22.05 -49.86
N HIS A 53 44.11 22.63 -48.64
CA HIS A 53 45.09 23.68 -48.38
C HIS A 53 45.51 23.67 -46.90
N GLN A 54 46.81 23.80 -46.62
CA GLN A 54 47.37 24.00 -45.26
C GLN A 54 48.07 25.35 -45.13
N ILE A 55 48.39 25.73 -43.87
CA ILE A 55 49.56 26.51 -43.32
C ILE A 55 49.09 27.06 -41.94
N GLN A 56 49.54 26.52 -40.78
CA GLN A 56 50.78 26.79 -40.01
C GLN A 56 50.83 28.20 -39.33
N SER A 57 51.42 28.43 -38.13
CA SER A 57 51.93 27.57 -37.02
C SER A 57 52.31 28.42 -35.75
N SER A 58 52.95 27.83 -34.71
CA SER A 58 53.43 28.37 -33.39
C SER A 58 52.32 28.70 -32.34
N ASP A 59 52.34 28.35 -31.03
CA ASP A 59 53.33 27.83 -30.02
C ASP A 59 54.28 28.90 -29.40
N ALA A 60 54.71 28.90 -28.12
CA ALA A 60 54.74 27.88 -27.04
C ALA A 60 54.76 28.48 -25.59
N GLY A 61 54.69 27.66 -24.52
CA GLY A 61 55.08 28.10 -23.13
C GLY A 61 54.59 27.28 -21.90
N LYS A 62 55.50 26.96 -20.95
CA LYS A 62 55.27 26.46 -19.56
C LYS A 62 56.24 27.15 -18.57
N PRO A 63 55.86 27.39 -17.30
CA PRO A 63 56.36 26.58 -16.15
C PRO A 63 55.27 26.30 -15.06
N VAL A 64 55.62 26.01 -13.78
CA VAL A 64 55.93 24.65 -13.23
C VAL A 64 56.23 24.71 -11.70
N VAL A 65 55.20 24.52 -10.84
CA VAL A 65 55.23 24.05 -9.40
C VAL A 65 56.13 24.81 -8.36
N PRO A 66 56.32 24.43 -7.04
CA PRO A 66 55.65 23.48 -6.10
C PRO A 66 55.43 23.98 -4.60
N LEU A 67 55.04 23.05 -3.67
CA LEU A 67 55.13 23.06 -2.16
C LEU A 67 54.16 23.99 -1.38
N SER A 68 53.75 23.81 -0.10
CA SER A 68 53.81 22.72 0.93
C SER A 68 52.60 22.89 1.92
N VAL A 69 51.95 21.89 2.54
CA VAL A 69 52.25 20.97 3.70
C VAL A 69 52.12 21.63 5.11
N ASP A 70 51.64 20.82 6.09
CA ASP A 70 51.41 21.02 7.56
C ASP A 70 50.24 21.93 8.02
N VAL A 71 49.41 21.69 9.08
CA VAL A 71 49.30 20.74 10.24
C VAL A 71 49.58 21.34 11.64
N ALA A 72 48.50 21.68 12.37
CA ALA A 72 48.28 21.68 13.83
C ALA A 72 46.82 22.18 14.07
N GLN A 73 45.90 21.59 14.84
CA GLN A 73 45.84 21.16 16.26
C GLN A 73 45.76 22.29 17.31
N GLU A 74 44.68 22.21 18.12
CA GLU A 74 44.54 22.74 19.49
C GLU A 74 44.54 24.27 19.72
N SER A 75 43.85 24.82 20.72
CA SER A 75 42.88 24.27 21.71
C SER A 75 41.91 25.37 22.19
N ASN A 76 40.96 25.02 23.07
CA ASN A 76 40.38 25.78 24.20
C ASN A 76 40.17 27.32 24.12
N ALA A 77 39.19 27.95 24.79
CA ALA A 77 37.92 27.60 25.45
C ALA A 77 37.47 28.90 26.17
N THR A 78 36.20 29.01 26.58
CA THR A 78 35.69 30.00 27.58
C THR A 78 35.85 31.51 27.26
N GLN A 79 35.06 32.46 27.79
CA GLN A 79 33.68 32.51 28.30
C GLN A 79 33.39 33.96 28.74
N ASP A 80 32.18 34.50 28.48
CA ASP A 80 31.63 35.76 29.02
C ASP A 80 32.44 37.06 28.68
N GLN A 81 31.88 38.28 28.72
CA GLN A 81 30.78 38.81 29.53
C GLN A 81 30.03 39.98 28.84
N ARG A 82 29.00 40.56 29.51
CA ARG A 82 28.05 41.54 28.95
C ARG A 82 28.36 43.00 29.33
N ILE A 83 28.13 43.94 28.41
CA ILE A 83 27.68 45.33 28.64
C ILE A 83 26.72 45.64 27.45
N PHE A 84 25.42 45.98 27.56
CA PHE A 84 24.61 46.95 28.33
C PHE A 84 24.61 48.40 27.77
N LEU A 85 23.49 49.09 28.02
CA LEU A 85 23.02 50.35 27.40
C LEU A 85 22.50 50.20 25.96
N SER A 86 21.42 50.84 25.51
CA SER A 86 20.03 51.07 26.00
C SER A 86 19.41 52.14 25.06
N ASP A 87 18.16 52.55 25.34
CA ASP A 87 17.46 53.69 24.72
C ASP A 87 16.87 53.37 23.34
N GLU A 88 15.76 52.62 23.30
CA GLU A 88 14.38 53.14 23.31
C GLU A 88 14.02 54.10 22.16
N ASN A 89 13.16 53.62 21.26
CA ASN A 89 11.94 54.35 20.96
C ASN A 89 10.78 53.40 20.64
N LYS A 90 9.56 53.82 20.98
CA LYS A 90 8.40 52.93 21.14
C LYS A 90 7.53 52.85 19.89
N PHE A 91 7.00 51.66 19.62
CA PHE A 91 5.62 51.49 19.19
C PHE A 91 5.00 50.33 19.98
N GLU A 92 3.80 50.55 20.50
CA GLU A 92 3.11 49.63 21.42
C GLU A 92 2.05 48.78 20.72
N ALA A 93 1.57 47.77 21.44
CA ALA A 93 0.56 46.78 21.09
C ALA A 93 0.95 45.74 20.00
N LEU A 94 0.60 44.45 20.14
CA LEU A 94 -0.18 43.79 21.20
C LEU A 94 0.57 42.52 21.66
N ASP A 95 0.64 42.29 22.98
CA ASP A 95 1.35 41.13 23.53
C ASP A 95 0.53 39.84 23.41
N THR A 96 1.20 38.75 23.07
CA THR A 96 0.73 37.37 23.24
C THR A 96 1.91 36.37 23.20
N GLN A 97 2.97 36.62 23.99
CA GLN A 97 4.09 35.68 24.12
C GLN A 97 3.68 34.34 24.76
N THR A 98 3.15 33.42 23.95
CA THR A 98 3.06 32.00 24.31
C THR A 98 4.46 31.39 24.27
N GLN A 99 5.18 31.45 25.40
CA GLN A 99 6.54 30.96 25.50
C GLN A 99 6.60 29.45 25.22
N PHE A 100 7.29 29.06 24.13
CA PHE A 100 7.57 27.66 23.82
C PHE A 100 8.60 27.09 24.79
N SER A 101 8.12 26.63 25.95
CA SER A 101 8.92 25.87 26.91
C SER A 101 9.49 24.62 26.24
N THR A 102 10.81 24.55 26.11
CA THR A 102 11.54 23.41 25.50
C THR A 102 11.64 22.23 26.46
N ASN A 103 10.50 21.78 26.99
CA ASN A 103 10.40 20.59 27.82
C ASN A 103 10.09 19.35 26.97
N SER A 104 10.77 18.25 27.30
CA SER A 104 10.59 16.96 26.61
C SER A 104 9.21 16.36 26.85
N SER A 105 8.82 15.38 26.02
CA SER A 105 7.58 14.57 26.12
C SER A 105 6.23 15.20 25.72
N THR A 106 6.20 16.17 24.80
CA THR A 106 4.94 16.63 24.18
C THR A 106 4.22 15.47 23.46
N LYS A 107 3.14 14.94 24.06
CA LYS A 107 2.31 13.88 23.47
C LYS A 107 1.47 14.44 22.32
N LEU A 108 1.69 13.97 21.09
CA LEU A 108 0.92 14.40 19.93
C LEU A 108 -0.40 13.63 19.83
N ARG A 109 -1.39 13.99 20.66
CA ARG A 109 -2.76 13.51 20.51
C ARG A 109 -3.42 14.26 19.35
N PHE A 110 -3.92 13.54 18.35
CA PHE A 110 -4.97 14.04 17.46
C PHE A 110 -6.28 14.11 18.25
N TYR A 111 -6.44 15.15 19.06
CA TYR A 111 -7.79 15.65 19.32
C TYR A 111 -8.34 16.26 18.02
N PRO A 112 -9.65 16.24 17.78
CA PRO A 112 -10.25 16.96 16.68
C PRO A 112 -10.06 18.45 16.93
N ALA A 113 -9.03 19.05 16.34
CA ALA A 113 -8.78 20.48 16.50
C ALA A 113 -9.93 21.27 15.86
N ASP A 114 -10.47 22.22 16.63
CA ASP A 114 -11.70 22.98 16.31
C ASP A 114 -11.55 23.90 15.09
N SER A 115 -10.32 24.10 14.60
CA SER A 115 -10.03 24.88 13.40
C SER A 115 -9.11 24.13 12.43
N SER A 116 -9.29 24.40 11.12
CA SER A 116 -8.41 23.90 10.05
C SER A 116 -6.96 24.40 10.22
N GLU A 117 -6.78 25.61 10.74
CA GLU A 117 -5.48 26.25 10.93
C GLU A 117 -4.63 25.58 12.01
N GLN A 118 -5.23 25.14 13.12
CA GLN A 118 -4.55 24.33 14.13
C GLN A 118 -4.12 22.95 13.59
N ARG A 119 -4.94 22.32 12.73
CA ARG A 119 -4.59 21.05 12.08
C ARG A 119 -3.32 21.21 11.22
N SER A 120 -3.22 22.31 10.47
CA SER A 120 -2.03 22.68 9.71
C SER A 120 -0.80 22.94 10.59
N GLN A 121 -0.92 23.69 11.68
CA GLN A 121 0.22 23.97 12.56
C GLN A 121 0.77 22.70 13.24
N VAL A 122 -0.10 21.76 13.63
CA VAL A 122 0.32 20.45 14.18
C VAL A 122 1.02 19.59 13.11
N ALA A 123 0.56 19.66 11.85
CA ALA A 123 1.22 18.99 10.73
C ALA A 123 2.62 19.58 10.46
N LEU A 124 2.76 20.91 10.38
CA LEU A 124 4.04 21.60 10.23
C LEU A 124 5.06 21.21 11.31
N ALA A 125 4.67 21.29 12.59
CA ALA A 125 5.53 20.94 13.72
C ALA A 125 5.97 19.46 13.70
N ARG A 126 5.12 18.58 13.16
CA ARG A 126 5.40 17.16 12.97
C ARG A 126 6.42 16.90 11.87
N PHE A 127 6.32 17.59 10.72
CA PHE A 127 7.24 17.35 9.59
C PHE A 127 8.59 18.03 9.77
N ALA A 128 8.69 19.15 10.49
CA ALA A 128 9.97 19.81 10.77
C ALA A 128 11.02 18.82 11.31
N LYS A 129 10.66 17.97 12.28
CA LYS A 129 11.55 16.95 12.86
C LYS A 129 11.89 15.76 11.94
N VAL A 130 11.21 15.59 10.81
CA VAL A 130 11.44 14.46 9.88
C VAL A 130 12.58 14.77 8.89
N PHE A 131 12.90 16.05 8.67
CA PHE A 131 13.87 16.48 7.65
C PHE A 131 15.09 17.25 8.20
N ASP A 132 15.21 17.36 9.52
CA ASP A 132 16.14 18.22 10.29
C ASP A 132 17.63 17.78 10.26
N GLN A 133 18.08 17.16 9.17
CA GLN A 133 19.48 16.79 8.92
C GLN A 133 19.97 17.11 7.50
N THR A 134 19.09 17.53 6.58
CA THR A 134 19.46 18.02 5.23
C THR A 134 18.65 19.24 4.78
N TRP A 135 17.78 19.78 5.65
CA TRP A 135 16.92 20.90 5.34
C TRP A 135 17.61 22.25 5.61
N GLU A 136 18.10 22.91 4.55
CA GLU A 136 18.37 24.34 4.63
C GLU A 136 17.08 25.10 4.96
N ALA A 137 17.14 25.98 5.97
CA ALA A 137 15.97 26.64 6.55
C ALA A 137 15.22 27.57 5.55
N PRO A 138 13.92 27.87 5.79
CA PRO A 138 13.08 28.52 4.77
C PRO A 138 13.42 29.97 4.41
N GLN A 139 14.35 30.65 5.11
CA GLN A 139 14.51 32.11 5.07
C GLN A 139 14.93 32.72 3.70
N GLN A 140 15.30 31.91 2.71
CA GLN A 140 15.55 32.38 1.34
C GLN A 140 14.41 32.11 0.34
N ARG A 141 13.30 31.47 0.76
CA ARG A 141 12.27 30.94 -0.15
C ARG A 141 10.99 31.79 -0.10
N LYS A 142 10.60 32.38 -1.23
CA LYS A 142 9.40 33.24 -1.34
C LYS A 142 8.10 32.41 -1.34
N PRO A 143 7.17 32.62 -0.38
CA PRO A 143 5.82 32.06 -0.48
C PRO A 143 5.10 32.55 -1.74
N GLY A 144 4.26 31.71 -2.34
CA GLY A 144 3.49 32.05 -3.55
C GLY A 144 4.26 32.06 -4.88
N ALA A 145 5.56 31.74 -4.89
CA ALA A 145 6.40 31.81 -6.10
C ALA A 145 6.02 30.83 -7.23
N TYR A 146 5.25 29.77 -6.94
CA TYR A 146 5.02 28.64 -7.84
C TYR A 146 3.85 28.82 -8.84
N GLY A 147 3.09 29.92 -8.72
CA GLY A 147 1.94 30.23 -9.59
C GLY A 147 0.81 29.19 -9.52
N SER A 148 -0.12 29.22 -10.49
CA SER A 148 -1.21 28.25 -10.62
C SER A 148 -0.91 27.20 -11.70
N ILE A 149 -1.60 26.05 -11.68
CA ILE A 149 -1.52 25.06 -12.76
C ILE A 149 -2.51 25.46 -13.88
N PRO A 150 -2.06 25.62 -15.13
CA PRO A 150 -2.94 25.97 -16.23
C PRO A 150 -3.78 24.76 -16.70
N LEU A 151 -5.01 24.65 -16.21
CA LEU A 151 -5.99 23.60 -16.56
C LEU A 151 -6.62 23.82 -17.95
N VAL A 152 -5.79 23.92 -18.99
CA VAL A 152 -6.21 24.26 -20.35
C VAL A 152 -6.87 23.07 -21.05
N LEU A 153 -8.17 23.20 -21.34
CA LEU A 153 -8.91 22.27 -22.19
C LEU A 153 -8.34 22.19 -23.61
N ASN A 154 -8.41 21.00 -24.19
CA ASN A 154 -8.04 20.65 -25.56
C ASN A 154 -8.41 19.18 -25.80
N ASP A 155 -8.38 18.74 -27.05
CA ASP A 155 -8.81 17.41 -27.47
C ASP A 155 -7.95 16.25 -26.93
N SER A 156 -6.83 16.51 -26.24
CA SER A 156 -6.12 15.49 -25.44
C SER A 156 -6.56 15.44 -23.96
N VAL A 157 -7.08 16.53 -23.42
CA VAL A 157 -7.73 16.55 -22.10
C VAL A 157 -9.13 15.93 -22.21
N GLU A 158 -9.89 16.31 -23.23
CA GLU A 158 -11.22 15.76 -23.53
C GLU A 158 -11.18 14.23 -23.68
N LYS A 159 -10.23 13.68 -24.45
CA LYS A 159 -10.04 12.22 -24.57
C LYS A 159 -9.64 11.52 -23.26
N ASN A 160 -9.10 12.25 -22.27
CA ASN A 160 -8.90 11.70 -20.93
C ASN A 160 -10.14 11.88 -20.03
N LEU A 161 -10.95 12.94 -20.21
CA LEU A 161 -12.26 13.09 -19.59
C LEU A 161 -13.21 11.97 -20.06
N GLU A 162 -13.31 11.70 -21.37
CA GLU A 162 -14.05 10.55 -21.93
C GLU A 162 -13.56 9.21 -21.38
N TYR A 163 -12.23 9.02 -21.32
CA TYR A 163 -11.62 7.81 -20.77
C TYR A 163 -11.99 7.58 -19.30
N PHE A 164 -12.05 8.64 -18.49
CA PHE A 164 -12.53 8.52 -17.11
C PHE A 164 -14.05 8.31 -17.04
N GLN A 165 -14.84 9.14 -17.72
CA GLN A 165 -16.31 9.14 -17.67
C GLN A 165 -16.93 7.85 -18.21
N TYR A 166 -16.32 7.21 -19.22
CA TYR A 166 -16.89 6.05 -19.92
C TYR A 166 -15.95 4.84 -19.93
N GLY A 167 -14.64 5.07 -20.09
CA GLY A 167 -13.65 3.98 -20.21
C GLY A 167 -13.33 3.26 -18.90
N ILE A 168 -13.36 3.96 -17.76
CA ILE A 168 -13.10 3.38 -16.42
C ILE A 168 -14.00 3.96 -15.31
N HIS A 169 -15.25 4.35 -15.63
CA HIS A 169 -16.18 5.09 -14.75
C HIS A 169 -16.20 4.62 -13.28
N GLU A 170 -16.71 3.42 -13.01
CA GLU A 170 -16.83 2.84 -11.66
C GLU A 170 -15.50 2.83 -10.90
N ARG A 171 -14.40 2.60 -11.63
CA ARG A 171 -13.06 2.56 -11.07
C ARG A 171 -12.59 3.94 -10.68
N PHE A 172 -12.87 4.97 -11.49
CA PHE A 172 -12.51 6.35 -11.18
C PHE A 172 -13.41 6.92 -10.06
N GLN A 173 -14.69 6.54 -9.98
CA GLN A 173 -15.51 6.81 -8.79
C GLN A 173 -14.81 6.25 -7.53
N SER A 174 -14.40 4.98 -7.54
CA SER A 174 -13.63 4.38 -6.44
C SER A 174 -12.29 5.06 -6.13
N TYR A 175 -11.78 5.93 -7.01
CA TYR A 175 -10.58 6.73 -6.78
C TYR A 175 -10.94 8.04 -6.10
N LEU A 176 -12.04 8.69 -6.50
CA LEU A 176 -12.62 9.86 -5.83
C LEU A 176 -13.03 9.52 -4.40
N ASP A 177 -13.78 8.44 -4.19
CA ASP A 177 -14.25 7.99 -2.87
C ASP A 177 -13.07 7.71 -1.93
N ARG A 178 -12.06 7.00 -2.45
CA ARG A 178 -10.84 6.65 -1.69
C ARG A 178 -9.99 7.88 -1.38
N PHE A 179 -9.92 8.86 -2.28
CA PHE A 179 -9.16 10.08 -2.07
C PHE A 179 -9.84 11.00 -1.06
N HIS A 180 -11.17 11.14 -1.14
CA HIS A 180 -11.98 11.96 -0.24
C HIS A 180 -11.74 11.61 1.24
N HIS A 181 -11.59 10.33 1.56
CA HIS A 181 -11.24 9.85 2.90
C HIS A 181 -9.98 10.52 3.48
N TYR A 182 -8.95 10.79 2.66
CA TYR A 182 -7.68 11.36 3.09
C TYR A 182 -7.49 12.84 2.73
N GLN A 183 -8.42 13.48 2.00
CA GLN A 183 -8.22 14.82 1.42
C GLN A 183 -7.75 15.85 2.46
N ASP A 184 -8.42 15.89 3.60
CA ASP A 184 -8.19 16.84 4.68
C ASP A 184 -6.79 16.70 5.33
N LEU A 185 -6.09 15.58 5.10
CA LEU A 185 -4.71 15.33 5.55
C LEU A 185 -3.64 15.66 4.51
N VAL A 186 -4.01 15.75 3.23
CA VAL A 186 -3.06 15.93 2.11
C VAL A 186 -3.14 17.31 1.47
N GLU A 187 -4.30 17.97 1.52
CA GLU A 187 -4.46 19.33 1.02
C GLU A 187 -3.64 20.38 1.81
N PRO A 188 -3.57 20.36 3.16
CA PRO A 188 -2.75 21.30 3.93
C PRO A 188 -1.28 21.29 3.53
N VAL A 189 -0.70 20.10 3.31
CA VAL A 189 0.71 19.90 2.95
C VAL A 189 1.13 20.72 1.72
N PHE A 190 0.28 20.79 0.69
CA PHE A 190 0.57 21.59 -0.50
C PHE A 190 0.44 23.09 -0.23
N ARG A 191 -0.60 23.51 0.51
CA ARG A 191 -0.82 24.91 0.91
C ARG A 191 0.35 25.44 1.75
N GLU A 192 0.77 24.68 2.75
CA GLU A 192 1.88 24.96 3.67
C GLU A 192 3.23 25.13 2.96
N LEU A 193 3.49 24.30 1.94
CA LEU A 193 4.70 24.38 1.10
C LEU A 193 4.60 25.47 0.00
N GLY A 194 3.51 26.23 -0.05
CA GLY A 194 3.28 27.29 -1.03
C GLY A 194 3.01 26.78 -2.45
N LEU A 195 2.59 25.52 -2.60
CA LEU A 195 2.35 24.83 -3.86
C LEU A 195 0.85 24.83 -4.22
N PRO A 196 0.47 24.68 -5.50
CA PRO A 196 -0.93 24.51 -5.89
C PRO A 196 -1.56 23.27 -5.25
N PRO A 197 -2.69 23.40 -4.53
CA PRO A 197 -3.37 22.25 -3.94
C PRO A 197 -3.76 21.19 -4.97
N GLU A 198 -4.07 21.57 -6.22
CA GLU A 198 -4.43 20.66 -7.31
C GLU A 198 -3.41 19.53 -7.55
N LEU A 199 -2.14 19.72 -7.17
CA LEU A 199 -1.12 18.66 -7.23
C LEU A 199 -1.54 17.39 -6.47
N MET A 200 -2.39 17.51 -5.43
CA MET A 200 -2.97 16.38 -4.69
C MET A 200 -3.61 15.33 -5.61
N TYR A 201 -4.25 15.76 -6.71
CA TYR A 201 -4.96 14.89 -7.65
C TYR A 201 -4.05 14.08 -8.56
N LEU A 202 -2.74 14.34 -8.58
CA LEU A 202 -1.77 13.51 -9.31
C LEU A 202 -1.76 12.06 -8.78
N SER A 203 -2.01 11.89 -7.48
CA SER A 203 -2.21 10.60 -6.84
C SER A 203 -3.38 9.76 -7.41
N LEU A 204 -4.41 10.41 -7.97
CA LEU A 204 -5.51 9.74 -8.67
C LEU A 204 -5.01 9.09 -9.96
N VAL A 205 -4.10 9.75 -10.66
CA VAL A 205 -3.47 9.28 -11.90
C VAL A 205 -2.45 8.17 -11.63
N GLU A 206 -1.69 8.27 -10.54
CA GLU A 206 -0.67 7.29 -10.16
C GLU A 206 -1.25 5.96 -9.62
N SER A 207 -2.26 6.02 -8.74
CA SER A 207 -2.81 4.81 -8.12
C SER A 207 -4.28 4.86 -7.71
N GLY A 208 -4.97 5.97 -7.97
CA GLY A 208 -6.27 6.24 -7.34
C GLY A 208 -6.14 6.51 -5.84
N PHE A 209 -5.05 7.16 -5.40
CA PHE A 209 -4.64 7.30 -3.99
C PHE A 209 -4.77 5.99 -3.20
N ASN A 210 -4.14 4.90 -3.67
CA ASN A 210 -4.19 3.60 -3.00
C ASN A 210 -2.93 3.38 -2.14
N PRO A 211 -3.02 3.44 -0.79
CA PRO A 211 -1.87 3.25 0.10
C PRO A 211 -1.19 1.88 -0.09
N ARG A 212 -1.96 0.87 -0.47
CA ARG A 212 -1.48 -0.51 -0.62
C ARG A 212 -0.94 -0.83 -2.01
N ALA A 213 -1.06 0.08 -2.98
CA ALA A 213 -0.66 -0.15 -4.38
C ALA A 213 0.82 -0.50 -4.53
N PHE A 214 1.11 -1.38 -5.51
CA PHE A 214 2.45 -1.84 -5.84
C PHE A 214 2.54 -2.21 -7.33
N SER A 215 3.44 -1.58 -8.08
CA SER A 215 3.56 -1.81 -9.53
C SER A 215 4.54 -2.94 -9.86
N ARG A 216 4.47 -3.44 -11.11
CA ARG A 216 5.46 -4.41 -11.65
C ARG A 216 6.89 -3.87 -11.62
N SER A 217 7.06 -2.54 -11.66
CA SER A 217 8.34 -1.84 -11.54
C SER A 217 8.79 -1.60 -10.09
N ARG A 218 8.00 -2.02 -9.09
CA ARG A 218 8.22 -1.83 -7.64
C ARG A 218 8.03 -0.40 -7.13
N ALA A 219 7.32 0.43 -7.89
CA ALA A 219 6.68 1.64 -7.36
C ALA A 219 5.62 1.23 -6.31
N SER A 220 5.34 2.07 -5.31
CA SER A 220 4.35 1.74 -4.27
C SER A 220 3.66 2.97 -3.68
N GLY A 221 2.46 2.73 -3.12
CA GLY A 221 1.69 3.73 -2.36
C GLY A 221 0.88 4.70 -3.21
N PRO A 222 0.30 5.75 -2.60
CA PRO A 222 -0.62 6.66 -3.27
C PRO A 222 0.04 7.37 -4.44
N TRP A 223 1.31 7.73 -4.25
CA TRP A 223 2.15 8.52 -5.16
C TRP A 223 3.08 7.70 -6.06
N GLN A 224 2.99 6.36 -6.00
CA GLN A 224 3.82 5.42 -6.76
C GLN A 224 5.33 5.70 -6.69
N PHE A 225 5.84 5.99 -5.48
CA PHE A 225 7.27 6.21 -5.30
C PHE A 225 8.09 4.95 -5.63
N MET A 226 9.11 5.11 -6.47
CA MET A 226 10.21 4.14 -6.58
C MET A 226 11.04 4.16 -5.29
N LYS A 227 11.51 2.99 -4.80
CA LYS A 227 12.25 2.90 -3.52
C LYS A 227 13.48 3.83 -3.44
N GLY A 228 14.18 4.03 -4.55
CA GLY A 228 15.30 4.98 -4.61
C GLY A 228 14.84 6.42 -4.40
N THR A 229 13.91 6.89 -5.24
CA THR A 229 13.35 8.24 -5.18
C THR A 229 12.70 8.54 -3.82
N GLY A 230 11.93 7.61 -3.26
CA GLY A 230 11.29 7.80 -1.95
C GLY A 230 12.30 8.10 -0.84
N ARG A 231 13.44 7.39 -0.84
CA ARG A 231 14.52 7.63 0.14
C ARG A 231 15.24 8.96 -0.03
N VAL A 232 15.29 9.52 -1.25
CA VAL A 232 15.81 10.88 -1.48
C VAL A 232 14.93 11.92 -0.79
N TYR A 233 13.61 11.69 -0.76
CA TYR A 233 12.62 12.52 -0.07
C TYR A 233 12.22 11.94 1.30
N GLY A 234 13.17 11.32 2.01
CA GLY A 234 13.03 10.92 3.42
C GLY A 234 12.11 9.74 3.74
N LEU A 235 11.55 9.03 2.77
CA LEU A 235 10.65 7.89 3.01
C LEU A 235 11.41 6.62 3.34
N ASP A 236 11.18 6.09 4.54
CA ASP A 236 11.88 4.90 4.98
C ASP A 236 11.28 3.60 4.40
N VAL A 237 12.14 2.66 4.03
CA VAL A 237 11.73 1.42 3.35
C VAL A 237 12.68 0.29 3.71
N ASP A 238 12.24 -0.62 4.59
CA ASP A 238 13.00 -1.75 5.12
C ASP A 238 12.23 -3.09 4.96
N TRP A 239 12.33 -4.04 5.90
CA TRP A 239 11.60 -5.30 5.94
C TRP A 239 10.23 -5.24 6.66
N TYR A 240 10.07 -4.27 7.58
CA TYR A 240 8.90 -4.10 8.45
C TYR A 240 8.11 -2.82 8.14
N LEU A 241 8.72 -1.85 7.46
CA LEU A 241 8.17 -0.54 7.14
C LEU A 241 8.35 -0.22 5.64
N ASP A 242 7.36 0.44 5.04
CA ASP A 242 7.42 1.00 3.69
C ASP A 242 6.61 2.30 3.65
N GLU A 243 7.21 3.40 4.08
CA GLU A 243 6.54 4.70 4.29
C GLU A 243 6.03 5.36 2.99
N ARG A 244 6.44 4.83 1.83
CA ARG A 244 5.79 5.15 0.54
C ARG A 244 4.29 4.85 0.57
N ARG A 245 3.85 3.94 1.45
CA ARG A 245 2.46 3.55 1.67
C ARG A 245 1.75 4.43 2.71
N ASP A 246 2.48 5.18 3.54
CA ASP A 246 1.88 6.12 4.50
C ASP A 246 1.24 7.29 3.73
N PRO A 247 -0.08 7.55 3.86
CA PRO A 247 -0.78 8.59 3.11
C PRO A 247 -0.20 9.99 3.28
N ILE A 248 0.35 10.28 4.47
CA ILE A 248 0.77 11.60 4.90
C ILE A 248 2.24 11.82 4.52
N LYS A 249 3.13 10.93 4.98
CA LYS A 249 4.58 11.03 4.70
C LYS A 249 4.85 10.99 3.20
N SER A 250 4.20 10.09 2.46
CA SER A 250 4.37 10.01 1.01
C SER A 250 3.83 11.23 0.27
N THR A 251 2.86 11.95 0.83
CA THR A 251 2.39 13.24 0.30
C THR A 251 3.42 14.35 0.51
N VAL A 252 4.01 14.47 1.70
CA VAL A 252 5.08 15.46 1.97
C VAL A 252 6.28 15.22 1.04
N ALA A 253 6.69 13.96 0.87
CA ALA A 253 7.72 13.57 -0.08
C ALA A 253 7.35 13.89 -1.54
N ALA A 254 6.10 13.70 -1.95
CA ALA A 254 5.62 14.06 -3.29
C ALA A 254 5.59 15.57 -3.51
N ALA A 255 5.19 16.36 -2.51
CA ALA A 255 5.17 17.81 -2.55
C ALA A 255 6.59 18.38 -2.72
N HIS A 256 7.58 17.89 -1.95
CA HIS A 256 8.99 18.23 -2.16
C HIS A 256 9.49 17.80 -3.54
N HIS A 257 9.15 16.58 -4.00
CA HIS A 257 9.56 16.15 -5.34
C HIS A 257 8.99 17.04 -6.46
N LEU A 258 7.72 17.44 -6.35
CA LEU A 258 7.04 18.29 -7.33
C LEU A 258 7.56 19.73 -7.30
N ARG A 259 7.92 20.25 -6.12
CA ARG A 259 8.65 21.51 -5.95
C ARG A 259 9.99 21.48 -6.67
N ASP A 260 10.85 20.49 -6.38
CA ASP A 260 12.20 20.42 -6.94
C ASP A 260 12.19 20.23 -8.47
N LEU A 261 11.16 19.54 -8.99
CA LEU A 261 10.89 19.47 -10.42
C LEU A 261 10.40 20.81 -10.99
N TYR A 262 9.59 21.58 -10.26
CA TYR A 262 9.24 22.94 -10.67
C TYR A 262 10.47 23.84 -10.70
N ASP A 263 11.30 23.86 -9.65
CA ASP A 263 12.51 24.70 -9.58
C ASP A 263 13.48 24.40 -10.74
N GLN A 264 13.59 23.13 -11.15
CA GLN A 264 14.37 22.72 -12.32
C GLN A 264 13.76 23.17 -13.67
N PHE A 265 12.43 23.21 -13.79
CA PHE A 265 11.76 23.37 -15.09
C PHE A 265 11.02 24.70 -15.30
N GLY A 266 10.65 25.43 -14.25
CA GLY A 266 9.91 26.70 -14.28
C GLY A 266 8.51 26.59 -14.89
N SER A 267 7.89 25.39 -14.86
CA SER A 267 6.63 25.14 -15.55
C SER A 267 5.96 23.84 -15.08
N TRP A 268 4.71 23.92 -14.62
CA TRP A 268 3.95 22.75 -14.15
C TRP A 268 3.81 21.62 -15.18
N PRO A 269 3.46 21.87 -16.46
CA PRO A 269 3.47 20.83 -17.50
C PRO A 269 4.83 20.12 -17.68
N LEU A 270 5.95 20.82 -17.54
CA LEU A 270 7.27 20.17 -17.58
C LEU A 270 7.55 19.37 -16.31
N ALA A 271 7.23 19.90 -15.12
CA ALA A 271 7.43 19.24 -13.84
C ALA A 271 6.60 17.94 -13.74
N LEU A 272 5.31 17.99 -14.11
CA LEU A 272 4.43 16.81 -14.18
C LEU A 272 4.93 15.79 -15.22
N GLY A 273 5.34 16.26 -16.41
CA GLY A 273 5.99 15.38 -17.40
C GLY A 273 7.29 14.75 -16.87
N ALA A 274 8.03 15.45 -16.01
CA ALA A 274 9.26 14.98 -15.39
C ALA A 274 9.02 14.07 -14.17
N TYR A 275 7.86 14.12 -13.53
CA TYR A 275 7.46 13.15 -12.50
C TYR A 275 7.27 11.76 -13.15
N ASN A 276 6.44 11.65 -14.19
CA ASN A 276 6.26 10.40 -14.94
C ASN A 276 7.55 9.94 -15.65
N ALA A 277 8.22 10.84 -16.36
CA ALA A 277 9.36 10.46 -17.20
C ALA A 277 10.69 10.40 -16.45
N GLY A 278 10.82 11.02 -15.27
CA GLY A 278 12.10 11.39 -14.69
C GLY A 278 12.71 12.61 -15.39
N SER A 279 13.18 13.59 -14.61
CA SER A 279 13.81 14.84 -15.06
C SER A 279 14.82 14.67 -16.20
N GLY A 280 15.75 13.73 -16.07
CA GLY A 280 16.76 13.43 -17.08
C GLY A 280 16.22 12.96 -18.44
N LYS A 281 14.93 12.61 -18.58
CA LYS A 281 14.27 12.42 -19.90
C LYS A 281 13.76 13.77 -20.44
N ILE A 282 13.12 14.59 -19.62
CA ILE A 282 12.58 15.91 -20.01
C ILE A 282 13.70 16.89 -20.37
N SER A 283 14.78 16.99 -19.58
CA SER A 283 15.93 17.86 -19.90
C SER A 283 16.57 17.51 -21.25
N ARG A 284 16.62 16.22 -21.62
CA ARG A 284 17.08 15.78 -22.94
C ARG A 284 16.07 16.11 -24.05
N ALA A 285 14.77 16.02 -23.79
CA ALA A 285 13.74 16.41 -24.75
C ALA A 285 13.76 17.92 -25.02
N ILE A 286 13.93 18.76 -23.99
CA ILE A 286 14.16 20.21 -24.12
C ILE A 286 15.39 20.47 -24.99
N LYS A 287 16.55 19.87 -24.66
CA LYS A 287 17.79 20.04 -25.44
C LYS A 287 17.69 19.54 -26.89
N LYS A 288 16.80 18.57 -27.19
CA LYS A 288 16.58 18.03 -28.55
C LYS A 288 15.44 18.69 -29.33
N THR A 289 14.66 19.56 -28.71
CA THR A 289 13.56 20.31 -29.36
C THR A 289 13.80 21.81 -29.41
N GLY A 290 14.76 22.34 -28.66
CA GLY A 290 15.05 23.78 -28.60
C GLY A 290 13.97 24.60 -27.88
N THR A 291 13.06 23.96 -27.13
CA THR A 291 11.95 24.65 -26.47
C THR A 291 11.65 24.08 -25.07
N ARG A 292 11.12 24.94 -24.20
CA ARG A 292 10.61 24.60 -22.85
C ARG A 292 9.08 24.44 -22.83
N ASP A 293 8.40 24.65 -23.96
CA ASP A 293 6.96 24.45 -24.07
C ASP A 293 6.62 22.95 -24.17
N PHE A 294 6.06 22.40 -23.08
CA PHE A 294 5.61 21.01 -23.02
C PHE A 294 4.65 20.65 -24.17
N TRP A 295 3.76 21.55 -24.58
CA TRP A 295 2.77 21.28 -25.64
C TRP A 295 3.37 21.21 -27.04
N LYS A 296 4.59 21.75 -27.23
CA LYS A 296 5.45 21.51 -28.40
C LYS A 296 6.28 20.22 -28.22
N ILE A 297 6.91 20.00 -27.07
CA ILE A 297 7.70 18.78 -26.78
C ILE A 297 6.83 17.51 -26.95
N ARG A 298 5.57 17.54 -26.51
CA ARG A 298 4.54 16.50 -26.68
C ARG A 298 4.36 16.06 -28.14
N ARG A 299 4.55 16.95 -29.11
CA ARG A 299 4.41 16.61 -30.55
C ARG A 299 5.63 15.85 -31.07
N SER A 300 6.81 16.06 -30.47
CA SER A 300 8.07 15.44 -30.88
C SER A 300 8.15 13.93 -30.60
N ARG A 301 9.19 13.26 -31.15
CA ARG A 301 9.54 11.86 -30.87
C ARG A 301 10.34 11.65 -29.58
N TYR A 302 10.64 12.70 -28.81
CA TYR A 302 11.63 12.64 -27.71
C TYR A 302 11.05 12.29 -26.33
N ILE A 303 9.72 12.28 -26.17
CA ILE A 303 9.03 11.72 -24.99
C ILE A 303 8.07 10.59 -25.40
N ARG A 304 7.89 9.61 -24.51
CA ARG A 304 7.01 8.45 -24.74
C ARG A 304 5.53 8.86 -24.75
N ARG A 305 4.68 8.10 -25.45
CA ARG A 305 3.21 8.30 -25.49
C ARG A 305 2.61 8.44 -24.09
N GLU A 306 2.97 7.55 -23.18
CA GLU A 306 2.62 7.61 -21.75
C GLU A 306 2.80 9.02 -21.16
N THR A 307 3.98 9.62 -21.30
CA THR A 307 4.31 10.97 -20.83
C THR A 307 3.57 12.08 -21.60
N LYS A 308 3.29 11.89 -22.90
CA LYS A 308 2.48 12.83 -23.70
C LYS A 308 1.04 12.93 -23.18
N ASP A 309 0.49 11.78 -22.78
CA ASP A 309 -0.89 11.63 -22.33
C ASP A 309 -1.03 11.95 -20.83
N TYR A 310 0.07 11.93 -20.06
CA TYR A 310 0.11 12.11 -18.60
C TYR A 310 -0.36 13.49 -18.12
N VAL A 311 0.15 14.59 -18.69
CA VAL A 311 -0.27 15.95 -18.28
C VAL A 311 -1.75 16.22 -18.63
N PRO A 312 -2.25 15.88 -19.83
CA PRO A 312 -3.69 15.94 -20.10
C PRO A 312 -4.54 15.08 -19.15
N ARG A 313 -4.04 13.91 -18.74
CA ARG A 313 -4.71 13.03 -17.77
C ARG A 313 -4.78 13.64 -16.37
N PHE A 314 -3.72 14.30 -15.91
CA PHE A 314 -3.74 15.06 -14.66
C PHE A 314 -4.78 16.20 -14.69
N ILE A 315 -4.84 16.96 -15.80
CA ILE A 315 -5.83 18.03 -15.96
C ILE A 315 -7.25 17.45 -15.93
N ALA A 316 -7.52 16.37 -16.69
CA ALA A 316 -8.82 15.70 -16.69
C ALA A 316 -9.22 15.17 -15.30
N ALA A 317 -8.29 14.52 -14.59
CA ALA A 317 -8.54 14.02 -13.23
C ALA A 317 -8.81 15.16 -12.23
N THR A 318 -8.09 16.28 -12.36
CA THR A 318 -8.29 17.49 -11.54
C THR A 318 -9.66 18.13 -11.79
N LEU A 319 -10.06 18.26 -13.05
CA LEU A 319 -11.37 18.83 -13.42
C LEU A 319 -12.52 18.00 -12.83
N ILE A 320 -12.46 16.67 -12.98
CA ILE A 320 -13.45 15.77 -12.39
C ILE A 320 -13.43 15.85 -10.86
N ALA A 321 -12.26 15.76 -10.23
CA ALA A 321 -12.18 15.72 -8.77
C ALA A 321 -12.60 17.04 -8.08
N LYS A 322 -12.49 18.19 -8.77
CA LYS A 322 -13.01 19.48 -8.28
C LYS A 322 -14.51 19.67 -8.49
N ASN A 323 -15.16 18.92 -9.38
CA ASN A 323 -16.61 18.96 -9.60
C ASN A 323 -17.13 17.62 -10.17
N PRO A 324 -17.28 16.57 -9.35
CA PRO A 324 -17.60 15.22 -9.84
C PRO A 324 -18.91 15.16 -10.65
N THR A 325 -19.96 15.82 -10.15
CA THR A 325 -21.31 15.78 -10.72
C THR A 325 -21.41 16.45 -12.10
N ALA A 326 -20.61 17.49 -12.37
CA ALA A 326 -20.52 18.10 -13.70
C ALA A 326 -19.92 17.17 -14.77
N TYR A 327 -19.24 16.10 -14.36
CA TYR A 327 -18.70 15.05 -15.24
C TYR A 327 -19.39 13.70 -15.01
N GLY A 328 -20.61 13.69 -14.46
CA GLY A 328 -21.44 12.48 -14.31
C GLY A 328 -21.02 11.52 -13.19
N PHE A 329 -20.08 11.90 -12.33
CA PHE A 329 -19.68 11.14 -11.14
C PHE A 329 -20.52 11.54 -9.92
N THR A 330 -20.68 10.65 -8.94
CA THR A 330 -21.29 11.03 -7.66
C THR A 330 -20.28 11.80 -6.81
N THR A 331 -20.74 12.83 -6.10
CA THR A 331 -19.95 13.46 -5.02
C THR A 331 -19.56 12.38 -4.01
N PRO A 332 -18.27 12.21 -3.69
CA PRO A 332 -17.85 11.33 -2.61
C PRO A 332 -18.51 11.70 -1.28
N ASP A 333 -18.85 10.67 -0.50
CA ASP A 333 -19.43 10.77 0.83
C ASP A 333 -18.76 9.73 1.75
N GLY A 334 -18.88 9.92 3.07
CA GLY A 334 -18.36 9.01 4.09
C GLY A 334 -17.30 9.60 5.01
N GLU A 335 -16.92 8.77 5.99
CA GLU A 335 -16.02 9.12 7.09
C GLU A 335 -14.66 9.63 6.62
N ARG A 336 -14.03 10.51 7.42
CA ARG A 336 -12.66 10.99 7.21
C ARG A 336 -11.63 10.02 7.80
N HIS A 337 -10.38 10.15 7.36
CA HIS A 337 -9.27 9.36 7.89
C HIS A 337 -8.79 9.91 9.23
N GLU A 338 -9.60 9.74 10.27
CA GLU A 338 -9.31 10.20 11.62
C GLU A 338 -8.69 9.07 12.47
N PHE A 339 -7.68 9.41 13.26
CA PHE A 339 -6.92 8.51 14.11
C PHE A 339 -6.20 9.30 15.20
N GLU A 340 -5.91 8.66 16.33
CA GLU A 340 -4.94 9.14 17.32
C GLU A 340 -3.59 8.45 17.15
N GLU A 341 -2.52 8.97 17.74
CA GLU A 341 -1.18 8.37 17.68
C GLU A 341 -0.62 8.04 19.05
N VAL A 342 0.02 6.87 19.16
CA VAL A 342 0.66 6.38 20.39
C VAL A 342 2.10 6.00 20.12
N LEU A 343 3.00 6.46 21.00
CA LEU A 343 4.41 6.11 20.92
C LEU A 343 4.65 4.69 21.45
N ILE A 344 4.91 3.76 20.52
CA ILE A 344 5.28 2.37 20.80
C ILE A 344 6.81 2.25 20.74
N THR A 345 7.46 1.94 21.86
CA THR A 345 8.92 1.92 21.98
C THR A 345 9.54 0.53 21.82
N LYS A 346 8.73 -0.50 21.58
CA LYS A 346 9.14 -1.90 21.38
C LYS A 346 8.53 -2.50 20.12
N ARG A 347 9.26 -3.43 19.49
CA ARG A 347 8.76 -4.24 18.38
C ARG A 347 7.56 -5.09 18.84
N VAL A 348 6.38 -4.86 18.27
CA VAL A 348 5.14 -5.61 18.58
C VAL A 348 4.42 -6.00 17.28
N HIS A 349 3.66 -7.10 17.31
CA HIS A 349 2.72 -7.44 16.25
C HIS A 349 1.35 -6.83 16.59
N LEU A 350 0.62 -6.32 15.60
CA LEU A 350 -0.63 -5.58 15.83
C LEU A 350 -1.70 -6.43 16.56
N SER A 351 -1.67 -7.75 16.42
CA SER A 351 -2.57 -8.63 17.19
C SER A 351 -2.35 -8.58 18.71
N ALA A 352 -1.15 -8.21 19.19
CA ALA A 352 -0.90 -8.03 20.62
C ALA A 352 -1.61 -6.77 21.15
N VAL A 353 -1.77 -5.74 20.31
CA VAL A 353 -2.61 -4.57 20.61
C VAL A 353 -4.07 -5.00 20.62
N THR A 354 -4.55 -5.65 19.55
CA THR A 354 -5.93 -6.21 19.47
C THR A 354 -6.30 -7.09 20.68
N GLN A 355 -5.40 -7.95 21.15
CA GLN A 355 -5.62 -8.82 22.30
C GLN A 355 -5.75 -8.09 23.64
N GLN A 356 -5.23 -6.87 23.76
CA GLN A 356 -5.29 -6.07 24.99
C GLN A 356 -6.37 -4.98 24.93
N THR A 357 -6.70 -4.47 23.74
CA THR A 357 -7.61 -3.32 23.56
C THR A 357 -8.92 -3.62 22.84
N GLY A 358 -9.06 -4.80 22.23
CA GLY A 358 -10.21 -5.16 21.40
C GLY A 358 -10.25 -4.52 20.00
N ILE A 359 -9.32 -3.60 19.68
CA ILE A 359 -9.28 -2.92 18.37
C ILE A 359 -9.00 -3.96 17.26
N PRO A 360 -9.86 -4.12 16.23
CA PRO A 360 -9.65 -5.07 15.15
C PRO A 360 -8.28 -4.93 14.48
N VAL A 361 -7.62 -6.05 14.17
CA VAL A 361 -6.26 -6.02 13.59
C VAL A 361 -6.29 -5.51 12.14
N GLU A 362 -7.42 -5.64 11.47
CA GLU A 362 -7.76 -5.06 10.18
C GLU A 362 -7.81 -3.53 10.24
N GLU A 363 -8.30 -2.96 11.35
CA GLU A 363 -8.43 -1.52 11.55
C GLU A 363 -7.07 -0.88 11.84
N LEU A 364 -6.28 -1.50 12.73
CA LEU A 364 -4.87 -1.10 12.93
C LEU A 364 -4.06 -1.19 11.63
N GLN A 365 -4.34 -2.17 10.77
CA GLN A 365 -3.76 -2.25 9.42
C GLN A 365 -4.32 -1.18 8.47
N ARG A 366 -5.60 -0.81 8.56
CA ARG A 366 -6.22 0.23 7.73
C ARG A 366 -5.55 1.58 7.96
N LEU A 367 -5.34 1.94 9.23
CA LEU A 367 -4.69 3.17 9.67
C LEU A 367 -3.16 3.17 9.44
N ASN A 368 -2.50 2.01 9.51
CA ASN A 368 -1.03 1.90 9.33
C ASN A 368 -0.65 1.08 8.07
N PRO A 369 -1.00 1.52 6.85
CA PRO A 369 -0.66 0.80 5.60
C PRO A 369 0.85 0.63 5.36
N GLU A 370 1.69 1.48 5.95
CA GLU A 370 3.14 1.40 5.95
C GLU A 370 3.72 0.20 6.73
N LEU A 371 2.99 -0.33 7.71
CA LEU A 371 3.42 -1.49 8.50
C LEU A 371 3.32 -2.78 7.68
N ARG A 372 4.48 -3.31 7.30
CA ARG A 372 4.63 -4.59 6.63
C ARG A 372 4.49 -5.71 7.66
N ARG A 373 3.81 -6.80 7.27
CA ARG A 373 3.61 -8.01 8.11
C ARG A 373 2.81 -7.74 9.41
N SER A 374 2.14 -6.59 9.53
CA SER A 374 1.45 -6.19 10.77
C SER A 374 2.36 -6.14 12.00
N ILE A 375 3.61 -5.70 11.82
CA ILE A 375 4.64 -5.60 12.87
C ILE A 375 5.14 -4.16 12.94
N VAL A 376 5.00 -3.52 14.10
CA VAL A 376 5.71 -2.29 14.43
C VAL A 376 7.22 -2.58 14.36
N PRO A 377 8.03 -1.78 13.63
CA PRO A 377 9.48 -2.01 13.52
C PRO A 377 10.19 -2.01 14.89
N ASN A 378 11.47 -2.37 14.93
CA ASN A 378 12.32 -2.02 16.06
C ASN A 378 13.00 -0.70 15.74
N LEU A 379 13.04 0.22 16.68
CA LEU A 379 13.32 1.62 16.39
C LEU A 379 14.49 2.14 17.20
N THR A 380 15.28 2.99 16.56
CA THR A 380 16.04 4.04 17.24
C THR A 380 15.08 4.98 17.99
N ALA A 381 15.58 5.66 19.02
CA ALA A 381 14.77 6.61 19.79
C ALA A 381 14.11 7.68 18.88
N PRO A 382 12.86 8.10 19.16
CA PRO A 382 12.08 7.81 20.36
C PRO A 382 11.22 6.53 20.32
N GLY A 383 10.96 5.95 19.13
CA GLY A 383 9.97 4.88 18.94
C GLY A 383 9.06 5.14 17.73
N TYR A 384 7.99 4.36 17.59
CA TYR A 384 7.04 4.45 16.47
C TYR A 384 5.72 5.05 16.91
N TYR A 385 5.21 6.02 16.15
CA TYR A 385 3.86 6.55 16.34
C TYR A 385 2.85 5.65 15.63
N LEU A 386 2.24 4.73 16.39
CA LEU A 386 1.18 3.83 15.91
C LEU A 386 -0.13 4.61 15.82
N LYS A 387 -0.75 4.62 14.63
CA LYS A 387 -2.07 5.20 14.40
C LYS A 387 -3.15 4.25 14.93
N VAL A 388 -4.08 4.76 15.73
CA VAL A 388 -5.18 3.99 16.36
C VAL A 388 -6.50 4.76 16.22
N PRO A 389 -7.68 4.14 16.34
CA PRO A 389 -8.95 4.87 16.27
C PRO A 389 -9.06 5.97 17.33
N LEU A 390 -9.91 6.98 17.09
CA LEU A 390 -10.18 8.04 18.07
C LEU A 390 -10.65 7.48 19.42
N GLY A 391 -10.24 8.13 20.52
CA GLY A 391 -10.48 7.70 21.90
C GLY A 391 -9.59 6.54 22.39
N MET A 392 -8.87 5.84 21.52
CA MET A 392 -8.11 4.63 21.89
C MET A 392 -6.67 4.90 22.36
N ALA A 393 -6.10 6.08 22.11
CA ALA A 393 -4.68 6.31 22.39
C ALA A 393 -4.34 6.22 23.88
N SER A 394 -5.22 6.71 24.77
CA SER A 394 -4.98 6.62 26.22
C SER A 394 -4.92 5.17 26.69
N LEU A 395 -5.82 4.32 26.18
CA LEU A 395 -5.89 2.88 26.50
C LEU A 395 -4.67 2.11 25.96
N VAL A 396 -4.28 2.40 24.72
CA VAL A 396 -3.10 1.78 24.08
C VAL A 396 -1.79 2.26 24.72
N GLU A 397 -1.73 3.49 25.23
CA GLU A 397 -0.61 4.04 26.00
C GLU A 397 -0.51 3.41 27.40
N GLU A 398 -1.63 3.27 28.12
CA GLU A 398 -1.71 2.61 29.43
C GLU A 398 -1.30 1.13 29.34
N LEU A 399 -1.79 0.42 28.32
CA LEU A 399 -1.46 -0.99 28.08
C LEU A 399 -0.13 -1.20 27.34
N HIS A 400 0.55 -0.14 26.89
CA HIS A 400 1.83 -0.26 26.19
C HIS A 400 2.85 -1.13 26.96
N PRO A 401 3.04 -1.01 28.29
CA PRO A 401 3.96 -1.87 29.04
C PRO A 401 3.63 -3.37 28.95
N THR A 402 2.34 -3.76 28.90
CA THR A 402 1.92 -5.18 28.90
C THR A 402 2.03 -5.85 27.52
N LEU A 403 2.02 -5.08 26.42
CA LEU A 403 2.09 -5.63 25.06
C LEU A 403 3.26 -6.60 24.87
N ALA A 404 2.98 -7.83 24.41
CA ALA A 404 4.01 -8.84 24.15
C ALA A 404 5.02 -8.36 23.09
N VAL A 405 6.31 -8.34 23.45
CA VAL A 405 7.39 -8.04 22.49
C VAL A 405 7.41 -9.11 21.41
N TRP A 406 7.25 -8.72 20.15
CA TRP A 406 7.33 -9.64 19.04
C TRP A 406 8.79 -9.96 18.73
N THR A 407 9.22 -11.15 19.12
CA THR A 407 10.40 -11.81 18.55
C THR A 407 10.02 -12.49 17.23
N GLN A 408 10.99 -12.63 16.32
CA GLN A 408 10.85 -13.62 15.25
C GLN A 408 10.62 -14.99 15.90
N PRO A 409 9.64 -15.80 15.45
CA PRO A 409 9.58 -17.20 15.83
C PRO A 409 10.95 -17.84 15.59
N PRO A 410 11.46 -18.71 16.49
CA PRO A 410 12.71 -19.40 16.25
C PRO A 410 12.63 -20.13 14.91
N PRO A 411 13.71 -20.12 14.09
CA PRO A 411 13.71 -20.89 12.86
C PRO A 411 13.42 -22.36 13.19
N PRO A 412 12.64 -23.08 12.36
CA PRO A 412 12.30 -24.47 12.64
C PRO A 412 13.59 -25.26 12.90
N PRO A 413 13.61 -26.14 13.93
CA PRO A 413 14.81 -26.89 14.29
C PRO A 413 15.50 -27.49 13.07
N THR A 414 16.78 -27.17 12.92
CA THR A 414 17.49 -27.31 11.65
C THR A 414 18.59 -28.36 11.76
N GLU A 415 18.44 -29.45 11.02
CA GLU A 415 19.44 -30.52 10.89
C GLU A 415 20.35 -30.23 9.68
N TRP A 416 21.49 -30.93 9.60
CA TRP A 416 22.45 -30.82 8.50
C TRP A 416 22.50 -32.09 7.66
N HIS A 417 21.72 -32.14 6.57
CA HIS A 417 21.83 -33.20 5.58
C HIS A 417 23.11 -33.03 4.75
N THR A 418 23.91 -34.09 4.62
CA THR A 418 25.09 -34.09 3.73
C THR A 418 24.74 -34.75 2.40
N VAL A 419 24.79 -33.98 1.32
CA VAL A 419 24.42 -34.39 -0.05
C VAL A 419 25.25 -35.58 -0.50
N ARG A 420 24.60 -36.71 -0.82
CA ARG A 420 25.21 -37.97 -1.25
C ARG A 420 25.31 -38.02 -2.79
N ARG A 421 26.13 -38.96 -3.31
CA ARG A 421 26.27 -39.19 -4.75
C ARG A 421 24.91 -39.56 -5.36
N GLY A 422 24.50 -38.82 -6.39
CA GLY A 422 23.21 -39.00 -7.08
C GLY A 422 22.03 -38.24 -6.48
N GLU A 423 22.19 -37.53 -5.35
CA GLU A 423 21.10 -36.72 -4.79
C GLU A 423 20.96 -35.36 -5.47
N SER A 424 19.72 -34.91 -5.63
CA SER A 424 19.34 -33.59 -6.14
C SER A 424 18.49 -32.84 -5.11
N LEU A 425 18.30 -31.52 -5.27
CA LEU A 425 17.51 -30.74 -4.32
C LEU A 425 16.05 -31.21 -4.24
N SER A 426 15.48 -31.81 -5.29
CA SER A 426 14.13 -32.39 -5.22
C SER A 426 14.09 -33.68 -4.40
N VAL A 427 15.14 -34.52 -4.46
CA VAL A 427 15.28 -35.70 -3.59
C VAL A 427 15.47 -35.30 -2.13
N VAL A 428 16.37 -34.35 -1.85
CA VAL A 428 16.60 -33.87 -0.48
C VAL A 428 15.37 -33.18 0.08
N ALA A 429 14.73 -32.28 -0.68
CA ALA A 429 13.51 -31.60 -0.23
C ALA A 429 12.37 -32.60 0.03
N LYS A 430 12.20 -33.62 -0.84
CA LYS A 430 11.21 -34.68 -0.65
C LYS A 430 11.47 -35.50 0.63
N ARG A 431 12.73 -35.84 0.94
CA ARG A 431 13.09 -36.56 2.19
C ARG A 431 12.62 -35.80 3.42
N TYR A 432 12.97 -34.53 3.53
CA TYR A 432 12.65 -33.69 4.69
C TYR A 432 11.28 -32.97 4.59
N ARG A 433 10.35 -33.52 3.77
CA ARG A 433 8.98 -33.01 3.54
C ARG A 433 8.89 -31.51 3.14
N MET A 434 9.96 -30.91 2.61
CA MET A 434 10.07 -29.50 2.21
C MET A 434 9.67 -29.26 0.75
N LYS A 435 9.29 -28.02 0.39
CA LYS A 435 9.37 -27.55 -1.01
C LYS A 435 10.83 -27.24 -1.38
N VAL A 436 11.21 -27.47 -2.63
CA VAL A 436 12.55 -27.11 -3.16
C VAL A 436 12.84 -25.61 -2.97
N SER A 437 11.84 -24.74 -3.11
CA SER A 437 11.99 -23.31 -2.84
C SER A 437 12.37 -23.01 -1.38
N GLN A 438 11.72 -23.68 -0.41
CA GLN A 438 12.01 -23.52 1.02
C GLN A 438 13.40 -24.07 1.38
N LEU A 439 13.78 -25.23 0.81
CA LEU A 439 15.12 -25.79 1.00
C LEU A 439 16.20 -24.86 0.43
N LYS A 440 15.94 -24.22 -0.72
CA LYS A 440 16.85 -23.21 -1.29
C LYS A 440 16.96 -21.96 -0.42
N GLU A 441 15.82 -21.41 0.00
CA GLU A 441 15.73 -20.22 0.85
C GLU A 441 16.50 -20.41 2.16
N MET A 442 16.27 -21.52 2.86
CA MET A 442 16.93 -21.85 4.13
C MET A 442 18.45 -22.12 4.01
N ASN A 443 18.95 -22.34 2.79
CA ASN A 443 20.37 -22.51 2.46
C ASN A 443 20.97 -21.35 1.66
N ASN A 444 20.22 -20.27 1.42
CA ASN A 444 20.61 -19.16 0.53
C ASN A 444 21.00 -19.58 -0.91
N LEU A 445 20.52 -20.74 -1.39
CA LEU A 445 20.88 -21.29 -2.69
C LEU A 445 20.17 -20.57 -3.84
N ARG A 446 20.95 -19.95 -4.74
CA ARG A 446 20.43 -19.25 -5.91
C ARG A 446 19.98 -20.21 -7.03
N SER A 447 20.80 -21.20 -7.36
CA SER A 447 20.51 -22.22 -8.40
C SER A 447 19.92 -23.51 -7.80
N ASN A 448 19.63 -24.50 -8.65
CA ASN A 448 19.19 -25.83 -8.20
C ASN A 448 20.35 -26.84 -8.09
N ILE A 449 21.59 -26.39 -8.30
CA ILE A 449 22.79 -27.23 -8.39
C ILE A 449 23.38 -27.38 -6.99
N ILE A 450 23.65 -28.63 -6.61
CA ILE A 450 24.34 -29.01 -5.36
C ILE A 450 25.47 -29.99 -5.69
N ARG A 451 26.52 -30.00 -4.86
CA ARG A 451 27.66 -30.92 -5.01
C ARG A 451 27.59 -32.01 -3.94
N VAL A 452 28.16 -33.17 -4.25
CA VAL A 452 28.36 -34.24 -3.25
C VAL A 452 29.24 -33.69 -2.12
N GLY A 453 28.89 -34.01 -0.86
CA GLY A 453 29.55 -33.47 0.33
C GLY A 453 29.05 -32.09 0.78
N THR A 454 28.21 -31.39 0.01
CA THR A 454 27.56 -30.15 0.48
C THR A 454 26.68 -30.45 1.70
N LYS A 455 26.92 -29.75 2.81
CA LYS A 455 26.01 -29.75 3.96
C LYS A 455 24.87 -28.75 3.69
N LEU A 456 23.64 -29.23 3.77
CA LEU A 456 22.41 -28.45 3.63
C LEU A 456 21.68 -28.41 4.96
N ARG A 457 21.31 -27.20 5.40
CA ARG A 457 20.29 -26.97 6.41
C ARG A 457 18.98 -27.55 5.90
N VAL A 458 18.44 -28.55 6.58
CA VAL A 458 17.13 -29.15 6.32
C VAL A 458 16.25 -28.94 7.55
N ARG A 459 14.92 -29.00 7.40
CA ARG A 459 14.06 -29.04 8.58
C ARG A 459 14.36 -30.36 9.28
N GLY A 460 15.02 -30.29 10.43
CA GLY A 460 15.23 -31.44 11.28
C GLY A 460 13.90 -31.85 11.90
N GLU A 461 13.88 -33.06 12.47
CA GLU A 461 12.69 -33.64 13.08
C GLU A 461 12.39 -33.02 14.46
N ALA A 462 12.08 -31.72 14.45
CA ALA A 462 10.97 -31.26 15.27
C ALA A 462 9.73 -32.01 14.78
N GLY A 463 9.29 -32.98 15.56
CA GLY A 463 8.14 -33.81 15.25
C GLY A 463 6.92 -32.95 14.91
N ASP A 464 6.53 -32.97 13.63
CA ASP A 464 5.11 -33.10 13.36
C ASP A 464 4.71 -34.44 14.02
N GLU A 465 3.60 -34.49 14.77
CA GLU A 465 3.15 -35.70 15.47
C GLU A 465 2.68 -36.77 14.48
N ASP A 466 3.63 -37.44 13.82
CA ASP A 466 3.54 -38.87 13.49
C ASP A 466 3.77 -39.70 14.79
N THR A 467 3.03 -39.35 15.84
CA THR A 467 2.44 -40.39 16.69
C THR A 467 1.69 -41.37 15.77
N ASP A 468 1.68 -42.65 16.10
CA ASP A 468 0.96 -43.67 15.33
C ASP A 468 -0.57 -43.53 15.54
N THR A 469 -1.11 -42.43 15.02
CA THR A 469 -2.51 -42.06 15.10
C THR A 469 -3.27 -42.78 14.00
N GLU A 470 -3.96 -43.84 14.41
CA GLU A 470 -4.78 -44.72 13.59
C GLU A 470 -5.58 -43.94 12.53
N ILE A 471 -5.55 -44.45 11.29
CA ILE A 471 -6.26 -43.81 10.17
C ILE A 471 -7.70 -44.28 10.17
N THR A 472 -8.54 -43.57 10.92
CA THR A 472 -9.97 -43.88 11.05
C THR A 472 -10.79 -43.30 9.89
N TRP A 473 -12.02 -43.79 9.72
CA TRP A 473 -12.95 -43.30 8.69
C TRP A 473 -13.98 -42.36 9.29
N TYR A 474 -13.81 -41.05 9.07
CA TYR A 474 -14.83 -40.06 9.39
C TYR A 474 -15.93 -40.04 8.30
N ARG A 475 -17.20 -40.03 8.72
CA ARG A 475 -18.33 -39.81 7.79
C ARG A 475 -18.79 -38.35 7.86
N VAL A 476 -18.73 -37.65 6.73
CA VAL A 476 -19.11 -36.24 6.56
C VAL A 476 -20.57 -36.04 6.94
N ARG A 477 -20.86 -35.05 7.80
CA ARG A 477 -22.21 -34.73 8.28
C ARG A 477 -22.76 -33.49 7.58
N SER A 478 -24.06 -33.26 7.69
CA SER A 478 -24.67 -32.02 7.18
C SER A 478 -24.10 -30.82 7.94
N GLY A 479 -23.54 -29.85 7.20
CA GLY A 479 -22.85 -28.68 7.75
C GLY A 479 -21.33 -28.84 7.98
N ASP A 480 -20.74 -30.01 7.75
CA ASP A 480 -19.27 -30.13 7.72
C ASP A 480 -18.67 -29.48 6.47
N SER A 481 -17.42 -29.04 6.60
CA SER A 481 -16.51 -28.65 5.51
C SER A 481 -15.15 -29.28 5.75
N LEU A 482 -14.28 -29.32 4.73
CA LEU A 482 -12.90 -29.77 4.94
C LEU A 482 -12.17 -28.91 6.00
N GLY A 483 -12.56 -27.64 6.16
CA GLY A 483 -12.06 -26.78 7.23
C GLY A 483 -12.48 -27.27 8.62
N SER A 484 -13.78 -27.49 8.86
CA SER A 484 -14.27 -27.94 10.16
C SER A 484 -13.79 -29.35 10.52
N ILE A 485 -13.68 -30.25 9.53
CA ILE A 485 -13.13 -31.60 9.72
C ILE A 485 -11.63 -31.52 10.03
N ALA A 486 -10.85 -30.77 9.24
CA ALA A 486 -9.41 -30.64 9.48
C ALA A 486 -9.11 -30.07 10.87
N THR A 487 -9.79 -28.99 11.28
CA THR A 487 -9.69 -28.43 12.64
C THR A 487 -10.08 -29.44 13.70
N ARG A 488 -11.19 -30.19 13.53
CA ARG A 488 -11.63 -31.20 14.51
C ARG A 488 -10.57 -32.29 14.72
N PHE A 489 -9.87 -32.73 13.68
CA PHE A 489 -8.82 -33.75 13.78
C PHE A 489 -7.40 -33.16 13.91
N ARG A 490 -7.27 -31.86 14.22
CA ARG A 490 -5.98 -31.13 14.33
C ARG A 490 -5.08 -31.19 13.08
N GLN A 491 -5.67 -31.43 11.93
CA GLN A 491 -5.02 -31.49 10.62
C GLN A 491 -5.06 -30.12 9.93
N SER A 492 -4.21 -29.93 8.91
CA SER A 492 -4.47 -28.89 7.90
C SER A 492 -5.38 -29.43 6.80
N VAL A 493 -6.20 -28.56 6.19
CA VAL A 493 -7.04 -28.90 5.01
C VAL A 493 -6.20 -29.54 3.89
N ASN A 494 -5.00 -29.00 3.65
CA ASN A 494 -4.03 -29.51 2.68
C ASN A 494 -3.40 -30.87 3.08
N SER A 495 -3.58 -31.35 4.31
CA SER A 495 -3.24 -32.71 4.74
C SER A 495 -4.44 -33.63 4.52
N LEU A 496 -5.61 -33.25 5.03
CA LEU A 496 -6.88 -33.98 4.88
C LEU A 496 -7.21 -34.28 3.42
N MET A 497 -7.05 -33.30 2.52
CA MET A 497 -7.26 -33.49 1.07
C MET A 497 -6.29 -34.52 0.48
N ARG A 498 -5.00 -34.49 0.85
CA ARG A 498 -4.00 -35.44 0.35
C ARG A 498 -4.19 -36.84 0.93
N LEU A 499 -4.60 -36.95 2.19
CA LEU A 499 -5.00 -38.21 2.82
C LEU A 499 -6.22 -38.85 2.13
N ASN A 500 -7.01 -38.06 1.38
CA ASN A 500 -8.21 -38.52 0.66
C ASN A 500 -8.14 -38.40 -0.86
N ASN A 501 -6.97 -38.08 -1.44
CA ASN A 501 -6.78 -37.83 -2.87
C ASN A 501 -7.74 -36.78 -3.48
N LEU A 502 -8.26 -35.85 -2.67
CA LEU A 502 -9.21 -34.83 -3.11
C LEU A 502 -8.52 -33.74 -3.94
N SER A 503 -9.03 -33.49 -5.14
CA SER A 503 -8.59 -32.42 -6.04
C SER A 503 -9.35 -31.10 -5.84
N SER A 504 -10.50 -31.12 -5.17
CA SER A 504 -11.35 -29.95 -4.90
C SER A 504 -11.66 -29.82 -3.40
N HIS A 505 -12.22 -28.67 -3.00
CA HIS A 505 -12.64 -28.43 -1.62
C HIS A 505 -14.09 -28.89 -1.32
N ILE A 506 -14.76 -29.52 -2.29
CA ILE A 506 -16.17 -29.91 -2.20
C ILE A 506 -16.26 -31.31 -1.55
N ILE A 507 -17.13 -31.44 -0.56
CA ILE A 507 -17.52 -32.70 0.08
C ILE A 507 -19.03 -32.67 0.34
N HIS A 508 -19.65 -33.85 0.41
CA HIS A 508 -21.09 -34.02 0.55
C HIS A 508 -21.46 -34.77 1.85
N PRO A 509 -22.60 -34.46 2.49
CA PRO A 509 -23.08 -35.20 3.65
C PRO A 509 -23.29 -36.68 3.31
N GLY A 510 -22.54 -37.55 3.97
CA GLY A 510 -22.53 -38.98 3.73
C GLY A 510 -21.19 -39.54 3.22
N ASP A 511 -20.32 -38.70 2.67
CA ASP A 511 -18.97 -39.06 2.21
C ASP A 511 -18.13 -39.68 3.33
N ARG A 512 -17.18 -40.54 2.96
CA ARG A 512 -16.21 -41.14 3.89
C ARG A 512 -14.82 -40.57 3.63
N LEU A 513 -14.26 -39.91 4.63
CA LEU A 513 -12.89 -39.39 4.61
C LEU A 513 -12.02 -40.13 5.61
N ARG A 514 -10.85 -40.58 5.17
CA ARG A 514 -9.75 -41.00 6.03
C ARG A 514 -9.25 -39.80 6.82
N VAL A 515 -9.11 -39.96 8.12
CA VAL A 515 -8.56 -38.95 9.04
C VAL A 515 -7.47 -39.61 9.89
N LYS A 516 -6.43 -38.86 10.26
CA LYS A 516 -5.50 -39.28 11.31
C LYS A 516 -6.06 -38.90 12.67
N GLY A 517 -6.04 -39.86 13.59
CA GLY A 517 -6.27 -39.65 15.02
C GLY A 517 -7.73 -39.49 15.42
N GLU A 518 -7.95 -39.45 16.73
CA GLU A 518 -9.26 -39.19 17.33
C GLU A 518 -9.71 -37.74 17.10
N PRO A 519 -11.04 -37.47 17.03
CA PRO A 519 -11.54 -36.11 16.95
C PRO A 519 -11.20 -35.39 18.26
N SER A 520 -10.55 -34.23 18.15
CA SER A 520 -10.21 -33.38 19.29
C SER A 520 -11.46 -32.98 20.05
N VAL A 521 -11.68 -33.63 21.19
CA VAL A 521 -12.56 -33.14 22.26
C VAL A 521 -11.87 -31.95 22.91
N SER A 522 -11.76 -30.86 22.16
CA SER A 522 -11.44 -29.54 22.72
C SER A 522 -12.52 -29.20 23.74
N PRO A 523 -12.18 -28.66 24.93
CA PRO A 523 -13.11 -28.66 26.05
C PRO A 523 -14.43 -27.95 25.73
N SER A 524 -15.53 -28.54 26.17
CA SER A 524 -16.74 -27.77 26.45
C SER A 524 -16.41 -26.74 27.54
N GLY A 525 -16.21 -25.48 27.13
CA GLY A 525 -16.23 -24.37 28.06
C GLY A 525 -17.51 -24.45 28.87
N LYS A 526 -17.41 -24.41 30.21
CA LYS A 526 -18.56 -24.68 31.09
C LYS A 526 -19.68 -23.68 30.78
N ASN A 527 -20.82 -24.23 30.38
CA ASN A 527 -21.95 -23.49 29.81
C ASN A 527 -22.41 -22.32 30.70
N ASN A 528 -22.25 -21.09 30.21
CA ASN A 528 -23.17 -19.99 30.51
C ASN A 528 -24.15 -19.84 29.34
N SER A 529 -24.96 -20.88 29.13
CA SER A 529 -25.98 -20.88 28.07
C SER A 529 -27.24 -20.14 28.54
N LYS A 530 -27.65 -19.12 27.80
CA LYS A 530 -28.80 -18.25 28.09
C LYS A 530 -29.88 -18.38 27.02
N TRP A 531 -31.14 -18.20 27.38
CA TRP A 531 -32.23 -18.10 26.41
C TRP A 531 -32.38 -16.67 25.88
N TYR A 532 -32.28 -16.50 24.57
CA TYR A 532 -32.52 -15.29 23.81
C TYR A 532 -33.87 -15.38 23.07
N LYS A 533 -34.63 -14.29 23.00
CA LYS A 533 -35.90 -14.23 22.25
C LYS A 533 -35.70 -13.46 20.95
N VAL A 534 -35.86 -14.16 19.82
CA VAL A 534 -35.74 -13.63 18.46
C VAL A 534 -36.67 -12.43 18.28
N ARG A 535 -36.12 -11.29 17.86
CA ARG A 535 -36.83 -10.03 17.62
C ARG A 535 -37.23 -9.89 16.15
N ARG A 536 -38.12 -8.95 15.85
CA ARG A 536 -38.50 -8.63 14.46
C ARG A 536 -37.33 -7.91 13.79
N GLY A 537 -36.67 -8.59 12.86
CA GLY A 537 -35.44 -8.12 12.19
C GLY A 537 -34.20 -8.99 12.45
N ASP A 538 -34.27 -9.90 13.43
CA ASP A 538 -33.14 -10.80 13.72
C ASP A 538 -32.94 -11.87 12.65
N SER A 539 -31.68 -12.24 12.43
CA SER A 539 -31.25 -13.40 11.67
C SER A 539 -30.33 -14.26 12.54
N LEU A 540 -30.09 -15.52 12.15
CA LEU A 540 -29.09 -16.34 12.85
C LEU A 540 -27.67 -15.76 12.76
N TRP A 541 -27.37 -14.96 11.74
CA TRP A 541 -26.09 -14.29 11.64
C TRP A 541 -25.97 -13.14 12.65
N THR A 542 -26.98 -12.27 12.76
CA THR A 542 -26.96 -11.17 13.74
C THR A 542 -26.98 -11.69 15.18
N ILE A 543 -27.74 -12.75 15.47
CA ILE A 543 -27.74 -13.38 16.81
C ILE A 543 -26.39 -14.06 17.09
N ALA A 544 -25.83 -14.83 16.16
CA ALA A 544 -24.55 -15.51 16.39
C ALA A 544 -23.41 -14.50 16.61
N GLN A 545 -23.39 -13.42 15.83
CA GLN A 545 -22.46 -12.30 15.99
C GLN A 545 -22.64 -11.57 17.33
N GLN A 546 -23.89 -11.35 17.78
CA GLN A 546 -24.20 -10.75 19.09
C GLN A 546 -23.67 -11.59 20.27
N PHE A 547 -23.62 -12.91 20.11
CA PHE A 547 -23.19 -13.85 21.15
C PHE A 547 -21.82 -14.50 20.84
N SER A 548 -20.98 -13.83 20.03
CA SER A 548 -19.60 -14.20 19.71
C SER A 548 -19.37 -15.67 19.28
N MET A 549 -20.38 -16.27 18.64
CA MET A 549 -20.38 -17.67 18.21
C MET A 549 -20.56 -17.79 16.69
N SER A 550 -20.25 -18.94 16.10
CA SER A 550 -20.57 -19.14 14.68
C SER A 550 -22.07 -19.42 14.49
N VAL A 551 -22.59 -19.10 13.30
CA VAL A 551 -23.96 -19.45 12.90
C VAL A 551 -24.21 -20.97 13.00
N ASN A 552 -23.18 -21.79 12.79
CA ASN A 552 -23.29 -23.24 12.88
C ASN A 552 -23.38 -23.72 14.33
N ASP A 553 -22.66 -23.08 15.26
CA ASP A 553 -22.74 -23.39 16.70
C ASP A 553 -24.11 -22.96 17.26
N LEU A 554 -24.59 -21.77 16.89
CA LEU A 554 -25.94 -21.31 17.22
C LEU A 554 -27.01 -22.28 16.71
N ARG A 555 -26.85 -22.80 15.49
CA ARG A 555 -27.77 -23.77 14.89
C ARG A 555 -27.69 -25.14 15.57
N ALA A 556 -26.50 -25.62 15.93
CA ALA A 556 -26.31 -26.89 16.63
C ALA A 556 -26.91 -26.83 18.04
N LEU A 557 -26.65 -25.76 18.79
CA LEU A 557 -27.16 -25.51 20.14
C LEU A 557 -28.70 -25.42 20.20
N ASN A 558 -29.36 -25.23 19.05
CA ASN A 558 -30.82 -25.09 18.90
C ASN A 558 -31.48 -26.13 17.98
N ASN A 559 -30.74 -27.15 17.51
CA ASN A 559 -31.22 -28.16 16.56
C ASN A 559 -31.88 -27.57 15.29
N LEU A 560 -31.34 -26.49 14.73
CA LEU A 560 -31.92 -25.77 13.60
C LEU A 560 -31.52 -26.35 12.24
N SER A 561 -32.45 -27.07 11.62
CA SER A 561 -32.31 -27.65 10.28
C SER A 561 -32.27 -26.61 9.14
N SER A 562 -32.84 -25.42 9.32
CA SER A 562 -32.81 -24.31 8.37
C SER A 562 -32.20 -23.04 8.98
N SER A 563 -31.88 -22.06 8.13
CA SER A 563 -31.41 -20.73 8.57
C SER A 563 -32.55 -19.74 8.86
N ILE A 564 -33.81 -20.17 8.74
CA ILE A 564 -34.99 -19.31 8.86
C ILE A 564 -35.49 -19.34 10.31
N ILE A 565 -35.63 -18.16 10.91
CA ILE A 565 -36.17 -17.98 12.26
C ILE A 565 -37.34 -17.01 12.25
N GLN A 566 -38.27 -17.19 13.18
CA GLN A 566 -39.46 -16.36 13.35
C GLN A 566 -39.32 -15.50 14.60
N ALA A 567 -39.74 -14.24 14.51
CA ALA A 567 -39.82 -13.34 15.67
C ALA A 567 -40.71 -13.96 16.76
N GLY A 568 -40.25 -13.89 18.01
CA GLY A 568 -40.89 -14.52 19.16
C GLY A 568 -40.31 -15.88 19.55
N ARG A 569 -39.60 -16.58 18.66
CA ARG A 569 -38.95 -17.86 18.97
C ARG A 569 -37.86 -17.69 20.04
N MET A 570 -37.74 -18.65 20.95
CA MET A 570 -36.61 -18.74 21.88
C MET A 570 -35.45 -19.52 21.25
N LEU A 571 -34.22 -19.03 21.41
CA LEU A 571 -32.98 -19.70 21.03
C LEU A 571 -32.00 -19.68 22.22
N MET A 572 -31.36 -20.80 22.50
CA MET A 572 -30.28 -20.91 23.46
C MET A 572 -28.98 -20.41 22.83
N VAL A 573 -28.28 -19.51 23.51
CA VAL A 573 -27.02 -18.89 23.07
C VAL A 573 -25.97 -19.10 24.17
N SER A 574 -24.69 -19.21 23.81
CA SER A 574 -23.60 -19.18 24.79
C SER A 574 -23.22 -17.74 25.09
N GLN A 575 -22.72 -17.49 26.30
CA GLN A 575 -21.93 -16.31 26.64
C GLN A 575 -20.43 -16.63 26.58
#